data_AF-A0A7C6ZG86-F1
#
_entry.id   AF-A0A7C6ZG86-F1
#
_cell.length_a   1.000
_cell.length_b   1.000
_cell.length_c   1.000
_cell.angle_alpha   90.00
_cell.angle_beta   90.00
_cell.angle_gamma   90.00
#
_symmetry.space_group_name_H-M   'P 1'
#
loop_
_entity.id
_entity.type
_entity.pdbx_description
1 polymer ?
#
loop_
_entity_poly.entity_id
_entity_poly.type
_entity_poly.pdbx_seq_one_letter_code
_entity_poly.pdbx_strand_id
1 'polypeptide(L)' 'MPEVRCSVTSCEYWGKGDVCRADIIKVKDNMVADVDDDFAEDAAGMEIGILGTSARTSGQTCCETFKPRDRRIIPSR' A
#
# COMPACT_ATOMS: atom_id res chain seq x y z
N MET A 1 -17.39 5.70 -13.18
CA MET A 1 -16.06 5.87 -12.54
C MET A 1 -16.00 4.93 -11.34
N PRO A 2 -14.86 4.27 -11.09
CA PRO A 2 -14.71 3.43 -9.89
C PRO A 2 -14.77 4.30 -8.63
N GLU A 3 -15.42 3.77 -7.58
CA GLU A 3 -15.51 4.41 -6.27
C GLU A 3 -14.64 3.62 -5.27
N VAL A 4 -13.75 4.32 -4.56
CA VAL A 4 -12.89 3.71 -3.54
C VAL A 4 -13.44 4.04 -2.15
N ARG A 5 -13.76 3.00 -1.38
CA ARG A 5 -14.27 3.15 -0.02
C ARG A 5 -13.21 2.81 1.03
N CYS A 6 -13.20 3.54 2.14
CA CYS A 6 -12.24 3.37 3.23
C CYS A 6 -12.91 3.49 4.60
N SER A 7 -12.39 2.77 5.60
CA SER A 7 -12.87 2.89 6.99
C SER A 7 -12.42 4.20 7.64
N VAL A 8 -13.31 4.84 8.39
CA VAL A 8 -13.06 6.09 9.15
C VAL A 8 -11.85 5.97 10.06
N THR A 9 -11.68 4.80 10.69
CA THR A 9 -10.67 4.60 11.74
C THR A 9 -9.26 4.39 11.20
N SER A 10 -9.12 4.04 9.92
CA SER A 10 -7.86 3.61 9.34
C SER A 10 -7.38 4.47 8.17
N CYS A 11 -8.13 5.52 7.81
CA CYS A 11 -7.80 6.35 6.65
C CYS A 11 -7.84 7.84 6.99
N GLU A 12 -6.70 8.51 6.81
CA GLU A 12 -6.58 9.96 7.00
C GLU A 12 -7.35 10.76 5.94
N TYR A 13 -7.58 10.16 4.77
CA TYR A 13 -8.31 10.74 3.65
C TYR A 13 -9.79 10.41 3.65
N TRP A 14 -10.32 9.92 4.77
CA TRP A 14 -11.72 9.56 4.87
C TRP A 14 -12.64 10.76 4.63
N GLY A 15 -13.69 10.55 3.86
CA GLY A 15 -14.74 11.52 3.61
C GLY A 15 -16.14 10.97 3.92
N LYS A 16 -17.13 11.87 3.88
CA LYS A 16 -18.55 11.52 4.11
C LYS A 16 -18.97 10.33 3.25
N GLY A 17 -19.54 9.31 3.89
CA GLY A 17 -20.05 8.10 3.22
C GLY A 17 -19.02 6.96 3.09
N ASP A 18 -17.91 7.02 3.83
CA ASP A 18 -16.79 6.08 3.71
C ASP A 18 -16.09 6.15 2.35
N VAL A 19 -16.11 7.33 1.73
CA VAL A 19 -15.48 7.57 0.43
C VAL A 19 -14.07 8.08 0.67
N CYS A 20 -13.08 7.42 0.05
CA CYS A 20 -11.70 7.87 0.07
C CYS A 20 -11.53 9.12 -0.80
N ARG A 21 -10.93 10.17 -0.23
CA ARG A 21 -10.68 11.46 -0.90
C ARG A 21 -9.20 11.72 -1.19
N ALA A 22 -8.37 10.67 -1.20
CA ALA A 22 -6.96 10.81 -1.52
C ALA A 22 -6.78 11.23 -2.99
N ASP A 23 -5.88 12.20 -3.24
CA ASP A 23 -5.56 12.65 -4.61
C ASP A 23 -4.85 11.56 -5.42
N ILE A 24 -4.10 10.69 -4.74
CA ILE A 24 -3.33 9.60 -5.33
C ILE A 24 -3.58 8.34 -4.51
N ILE A 25 -3.98 7.27 -5.21
CA ILE A 25 -4.21 5.94 -4.64
C ILE A 25 -3.33 4.96 -5.41
N LYS A 26 -2.49 4.21 -4.69
CA LYS A 26 -1.73 3.08 -5.26
C LYS A 26 -2.41 1.78 -4.83
N VAL A 27 -2.72 0.91 -5.78
CA VAL A 27 -3.28 -0.42 -5.50
C VAL A 27 -2.15 -1.43 -5.57
N LYS A 28 -2.04 -2.28 -4.56
CA LYS A 28 -1.05 -3.37 -4.53
C LYS A 28 -1.69 -4.69 -4.12
N ASP A 29 -0.97 -5.78 -4.33
CA ASP A 29 -1.39 -7.10 -3.89
C ASP A 29 -1.20 -7.20 -2.36
N ASN A 30 -2.20 -7.73 -1.67
CA ASN A 30 -2.25 -7.89 -0.22
C ASN A 30 -1.68 -9.25 0.23
N MET A 31 -0.61 -9.72 -0.42
CA MET A 31 0.03 -11.01 -0.15
C MET A 31 1.33 -10.82 0.64
N VAL A 32 1.73 -11.83 1.43
CA VAL A 32 2.91 -11.85 2.33
C VAL A 32 4.25 -11.79 1.59
N ALA A 33 4.25 -11.48 0.29
CA ALA A 33 5.43 -11.30 -0.54
C ALA A 33 5.73 -9.80 -0.77
N ASP A 34 5.46 -8.94 0.21
CA ASP A 34 6.11 -7.62 0.30
C ASP A 34 7.59 -7.85 0.66
N VAL A 35 8.36 -8.40 -0.28
CA VAL A 35 9.79 -8.11 -0.38
C VAL A 35 9.87 -6.78 -1.09
N ASP A 36 9.99 -5.70 -0.33
CA ASP A 36 10.26 -4.39 -0.88
C ASP A 36 11.53 -4.45 -1.76
N ASP A 37 11.36 -4.06 -3.02
CA ASP A 37 12.24 -4.20 -4.18
C ASP A 37 13.53 -3.34 -4.12
N ASP A 38 14.22 -3.32 -2.97
CA ASP A 38 15.56 -2.73 -2.82
C ASP A 38 16.51 -3.56 -1.92
N PHE A 39 16.02 -4.59 -1.21
CA PHE A 39 16.84 -5.42 -0.30
C PHE A 39 16.82 -6.93 -0.63
N ALA A 40 16.22 -7.32 -1.75
CA ALA A 40 16.02 -8.73 -2.12
C ALA A 40 17.26 -9.42 -2.74
N GLU A 41 18.43 -8.76 -2.87
CA GLU A 41 19.63 -9.45 -3.37
C GLU A 41 20.22 -10.45 -2.37
N ASP A 42 20.05 -10.26 -1.05
CA ASP A 42 20.68 -11.10 -0.02
C ASP A 42 19.74 -12.20 0.55
N ALA A 43 18.48 -12.25 0.09
CA ALA A 43 17.50 -13.26 0.49
C ALA A 43 17.46 -14.49 -0.45
N ALA A 44 18.35 -14.55 -1.45
CA ALA A 44 18.45 -15.65 -2.41
C ALA A 44 18.99 -16.98 -1.83
N GLY A 45 19.09 -17.10 -0.50
CA GLY A 45 19.54 -18.29 0.22
C GLY A 45 18.43 -19.17 0.81
N MET A 46 17.16 -18.74 0.78
CA MET A 46 16.03 -19.59 1.19
C MET A 46 15.08 -19.79 0.02
N GLU A 47 15.21 -20.93 -0.64
CA GLU A 47 14.27 -21.46 -1.63
C GLU A 47 12.90 -21.71 -0.97
N ILE A 48 12.08 -20.67 -0.88
CA ILE A 48 10.62 -20.82 -0.87
C ILE A 48 10.17 -20.19 -2.16
N GLY A 49 9.78 -21.03 -3.13
CA GLY A 49 9.35 -20.59 -4.46
C GLY A 49 8.30 -19.49 -4.39
N ILE A 50 8.74 -18.24 -4.57
CA ILE A 50 7.86 -17.09 -4.72
C ILE A 50 7.30 -17.20 -6.14
N LEU A 51 6.24 -17.99 -6.29
CA LEU A 51 5.32 -17.79 -7.40
C LEU A 51 4.73 -16.38 -7.19
N GLY A 52 5.14 -15.42 -8.01
CA GLY A 52 4.50 -14.11 -8.10
C GLY A 52 3.01 -14.31 -8.39
N THR A 53 2.21 -14.34 -7.33
CA THR A 53 0.77 -14.57 -7.43
C THR A 53 0.12 -13.20 -7.49
N SER A 54 -0.12 -12.71 -8.72
CA SER A 54 -0.95 -11.52 -8.91
C SER A 54 -2.32 -11.72 -8.27
N ALA A 55 -2.87 -10.68 -7.66
CA ALA A 55 -4.21 -10.73 -7.09
C ALA A 55 -5.24 -11.19 -8.14
N ARG A 56 -5.99 -12.25 -7.80
CA ARG A 56 -7.05 -12.80 -8.67
C ARG A 56 -8.45 -12.41 -8.21
N THR A 57 -8.56 -11.93 -6.97
CA THR A 57 -9.81 -11.49 -6.37
C THR A 57 -9.59 -10.16 -5.66
N SER A 58 -10.66 -9.38 -5.48
CA SER A 58 -10.57 -8.05 -4.87
C SER A 58 -9.99 -8.07 -3.45
N GLY A 59 -10.26 -9.13 -2.66
CA GLY A 59 -9.72 -9.28 -1.30
C GLY A 59 -8.20 -9.51 -1.25
N GLN A 60 -7.59 -9.80 -2.39
CA GLN A 60 -6.14 -9.94 -2.54
C GLN A 60 -5.48 -8.63 -2.95
N THR A 61 -6.20 -7.51 -2.99
CA THR A 61 -5.65 -6.18 -3.25
C THR A 61 -5.85 -5.27 -2.04
N CYS A 62 -4.93 -4.34 -1.81
CA CYS A 62 -5.06 -3.27 -0.83
C CYS A 62 -4.67 -1.92 -1.43
N CYS A 63 -5.15 -0.83 -0.82
CA CYS A 63 -4.91 0.54 -1.26
C CYS A 63 -3.94 1.24 -0.31
N GLU A 64 -2.89 1.85 -0.86
CA GLU A 64 -1.98 2.74 -0.16
C GLU A 64 -2.30 4.20 -0.54
N THR A 65 -2.25 5.08 0.47
CA THR A 65 -2.46 6.52 0.29
C THR A 65 -1.24 7.27 0.83
N PHE A 66 -0.87 8.36 0.17
CA PHE A 66 0.36 9.09 0.48
C PHE A 66 0.06 10.32 1.32
N LYS A 67 0.52 10.36 2.57
CA LYS A 67 0.46 11.57 3.39
C LYS A 67 1.60 12.54 3.04
N PRO A 68 1.34 13.85 2.88
CA PRO A 68 2.41 14.84 2.82
C PRO A 68 3.33 14.71 4.04
N ARG A 69 4.64 14.63 3.82
CA ARG A 69 5.62 14.69 4.91
C ARG A 69 5.53 16.03 5.61
N ASP A 70 5.41 16.02 6.94
CA ASP A 70 5.50 17.24 7.73
C ASP A 70 6.93 17.82 7.60
N ARG A 71 7.03 19.01 6.99
CA ARG A 71 8.30 19.73 6.81
C ARG A 71 9.01 20.06 8.13
N ARG A 72 8.31 20.01 9.27
CA ARG A 72 8.90 20.25 10.61
C ARG A 72 9.72 19.07 11.14
N ILE A 73 9.59 17.88 10.54
CA ILE A 73 10.28 16.66 10.96
C ILE A 73 11.57 16.41 10.13
N ILE A 74 11.93 17.32 9.22
CA ILE A 74 13.17 17.21 8.47
C ILE A 74 14.32 17.68 9.38
N PRO A 75 15.23 16.80 9.85
CA PRO A 75 16.43 17.26 10.53
C PRO A 75 17.22 18.08 9.51
N SER A 76 17.43 19.35 9.83
CA SER A 76 18.28 20.23 9.00
C SER A 76 19.64 19.56 8.91
N ARG A 77 20.00 19.13 7.69
CA ARG A 77 21.34 18.63 7.37
C ARG A 77 22.37 19.75 7.55
#